data_AF-A0A432YQN1-F1
#
_entry.id   AF-A0A432YQN1-F1
#
_cell.length_a   1.000
_cell.length_b   1.000
_cell.length_c   1.000
_cell.angle_alpha   90.00
_cell.angle_beta   90.00
_cell.angle_gamma   90.00
#
_symmetry.space_group_name_H-M   'P 1'
#
loop_
_entity.id
_entity.type
_entity.pdbx_description
1 polymer ?
#
loop_
_entity_poly.entity_id
_entity_poly.type
_entity_poly.pdbx_seq_one_letter_code
_entity_poly.pdbx_strand_id
1 'polypeptide(L)'
;MAISLVLAACATKPQYTHFQCFDSVAQAREMGLRVFHAGFGERVGNRLGLAAGQPVIGLGLSWDGFDPSPYCDAGAPLLITYQPKTENYDPEQVMFWSKVILREMLSNYGKYAQ
;
A
#
# COMPACT_ATOMS: atom_id res chain seq x y z
N MET A 1 8.75 -35.54 -28.13
CA MET A 1 9.21 -34.60 -27.08
C MET A 1 8.20 -33.46 -27.03
N ALA A 2 7.38 -33.40 -25.99
CA ALA A 2 6.44 -32.30 -25.79
C ALA A 2 7.17 -31.19 -25.02
N ILE A 3 7.31 -30.03 -25.64
CA ILE A 3 7.88 -28.83 -25.01
C ILE A 3 6.72 -28.16 -24.27
N SER A 4 6.63 -28.38 -22.96
CA SER A 4 5.69 -27.68 -22.09
C SER A 4 6.18 -26.23 -21.91
N LEU A 5 5.57 -25.31 -22.67
CA LEU A 5 5.65 -23.87 -22.44
C LEU A 5 4.90 -23.54 -21.15
N VAL A 6 5.63 -23.43 -20.04
CA VAL A 6 5.09 -22.86 -18.80
C VAL A 6 4.97 -21.36 -19.04
N LEU A 7 3.74 -20.87 -19.26
CA LEU A 7 3.45 -19.45 -19.16
C LEU A 7 3.64 -19.05 -17.70
N ALA A 8 4.84 -18.57 -17.37
CA ALA A 8 5.04 -17.78 -16.17
C ALA A 8 4.18 -16.53 -16.34
N ALA A 9 3.00 -16.52 -15.70
CA ALA A 9 2.21 -15.31 -15.58
C ALA A 9 3.13 -14.26 -14.94
N CYS A 10 3.51 -13.24 -15.72
CA CYS A 10 4.18 -12.06 -15.21
C CYS A 10 3.18 -11.33 -14.31
N ALA A 11 2.95 -11.83 -13.10
CA ALA A 11 2.47 -11.02 -12.01
C ALA A 11 3.61 -10.04 -11.73
N THR A 12 3.58 -8.88 -12.38
CA THR A 12 4.42 -7.75 -12.01
C THR A 12 4.08 -7.44 -10.55
N LYS A 13 4.88 -7.99 -9.63
CA LYS A 13 4.87 -7.57 -8.23
C LYS A 13 4.99 -6.05 -8.24
N PRO A 14 4.20 -5.30 -7.45
CA PRO A 14 4.40 -3.87 -7.38
C PRO A 14 5.85 -3.60 -7.05
N GLN A 15 6.52 -2.74 -7.84
CA GLN A 15 7.96 -2.52 -7.72
C GLN A 15 8.34 -2.00 -6.32
N TYR A 16 7.39 -1.37 -5.64
CA TYR A 16 7.52 -0.95 -4.27
C TYR A 16 6.27 -1.26 -3.46
N THR A 17 6.46 -1.96 -2.34
CA THR A 17 5.40 -2.32 -1.41
C THR A 17 5.85 -2.08 0.02
N HIS A 18 5.00 -1.46 0.82
CA HIS A 18 5.12 -1.47 2.27
C HIS A 18 3.85 -2.07 2.86
N PHE A 19 3.92 -2.65 4.06
CA PHE A 19 2.77 -3.32 4.65
C PHE A 19 2.71 -3.14 6.16
N GLN A 20 1.48 -3.23 6.68
CA GLN A 20 1.20 -3.39 8.09
C GLN A 20 0.30 -4.61 8.25
N CYS A 21 0.68 -5.55 9.11
CA CYS A 21 -0.15 -6.71 9.43
C CYS A 21 -1.25 -6.34 10.43
N PHE A 22 -2.40 -6.98 10.26
CA PHE A 22 -3.59 -6.92 11.09
C PHE A 22 -4.09 -8.33 11.37
N ASP A 23 -4.94 -8.51 12.39
CA ASP A 23 -5.43 -9.81 12.85
C ASP A 23 -6.29 -10.54 11.81
N SER A 24 -6.95 -9.78 10.91
CA SER A 24 -7.83 -10.33 9.88
C SER A 24 -7.98 -9.42 8.67
N VAL A 25 -8.45 -9.97 7.54
CA VAL A 25 -8.81 -9.19 6.35
C VAL A 25 -9.87 -8.13 6.66
N ALA A 26 -10.82 -8.45 7.53
CA ALA A 26 -11.86 -7.49 7.94
C ALA A 26 -11.26 -6.27 8.65
N GLN A 27 -10.29 -6.48 9.55
CA GLN A 27 -9.59 -5.40 10.24
C GLN A 27 -8.67 -4.63 9.29
N ALA A 28 -7.91 -5.31 8.43
CA ALA A 28 -7.08 -4.66 7.41
C ALA A 28 -7.93 -3.79 6.47
N ARG A 29 -9.12 -4.27 6.07
CA ARG A 29 -10.10 -3.53 5.27
C ARG A 29 -10.65 -2.32 6.02
N GLU A 30 -11.09 -2.50 7.27
CA GLU A 30 -11.60 -1.40 8.08
C GLU A 30 -10.56 -0.28 8.20
N MET A 31 -9.33 -0.65 8.57
CA MET A 31 -8.24 0.31 8.74
C MET A 31 -7.82 0.94 7.41
N GLY A 32 -7.75 0.15 6.33
CA GLY A 32 -7.47 0.63 4.98
C GLY A 32 -8.48 1.66 4.48
N LEU A 33 -9.78 1.38 4.64
CA LEU A 33 -10.85 2.32 4.29
C LEU A 33 -10.81 3.56 5.17
N ARG A 34 -10.55 3.40 6.47
CA ARG A 34 -10.45 4.53 7.41
C ARG A 34 -9.32 5.48 7.02
N VAL A 35 -8.12 4.97 6.75
CA VAL A 35 -6.99 5.82 6.32
C VAL A 35 -7.23 6.43 4.94
N PHE A 36 -7.83 5.67 4.01
CA PHE A 36 -8.18 6.17 2.68
C PHE A 36 -9.13 7.37 2.77
N HIS A 37 -10.24 7.23 3.50
CA HIS A 37 -11.22 8.30 3.69
C HIS A 37 -10.69 9.47 4.52
N ALA A 38 -9.67 9.26 5.36
CA ALA A 38 -9.00 10.32 6.11
C ALA A 38 -7.91 11.07 5.29
N GLY A 39 -7.86 10.83 3.98
CA GLY A 39 -7.04 11.58 3.03
C GLY A 39 -5.60 11.11 2.96
N PHE A 40 -5.35 9.79 3.04
CA PHE A 40 -4.01 9.21 2.98
C PHE A 40 -3.21 9.71 1.76
N GLY A 41 -3.81 9.65 0.57
CA GLY A 41 -3.13 10.02 -0.67
C GLY A 41 -2.76 11.50 -0.73
N GLU A 42 -3.65 12.38 -0.26
CA GLU A 42 -3.47 13.83 -0.21
C GLU A 42 -2.42 14.21 0.84
N ARG A 43 -2.40 13.53 1.99
CA ARG A 43 -1.37 13.75 3.02
C ARG A 43 0.02 13.38 2.53
N VAL A 44 0.16 12.27 1.79
CA VAL A 44 1.43 11.93 1.13
C VAL A 44 1.76 12.98 0.07
N GLY A 45 0.78 13.42 -0.72
CA GLY A 45 1.00 14.44 -1.74
C GLY A 45 1.51 15.77 -1.18
N ASN A 46 0.94 16.22 -0.05
CA ASN A 46 1.41 17.41 0.65
C ASN A 46 2.88 17.30 1.08
N ARG A 47 3.33 16.11 1.51
CA ARG A 47 4.76 15.88 1.86
C ARG A 47 5.68 15.95 0.65
N LEU A 48 5.15 15.67 -0.53
CA LEU A 48 5.86 15.76 -1.82
C LEU A 48 5.73 17.13 -2.48
N GLY A 49 5.06 18.10 -1.85
CA GLY A 49 4.91 19.46 -2.37
C GLY A 49 3.78 19.64 -3.39
N LEU A 50 2.83 18.70 -3.49
CA LEU A 50 1.63 18.87 -4.30
C LEU A 50 0.70 19.94 -3.71
N ALA A 51 -0.19 20.49 -4.54
CA ALA A 51 -1.17 21.46 -4.06
C ALA A 51 -2.15 20.79 -3.07
N ALA A 52 -2.69 21.60 -2.15
CA ALA A 52 -3.59 21.11 -1.12
C ALA A 52 -4.77 20.33 -1.73
N GLY A 53 -4.99 19.11 -1.22
CA GLY A 53 -6.06 18.21 -1.68
C GLY A 53 -5.73 17.40 -2.93
N GLN A 54 -4.52 17.48 -3.47
CA GLN A 54 -4.09 16.63 -4.58
C GLN A 54 -3.45 15.33 -4.06
N PRO A 55 -4.01 14.16 -4.38
CA PRO A 55 -3.40 12.89 -4.03
C PRO A 55 -2.27 12.51 -4.99
N VAL A 56 -1.38 11.63 -4.53
CA VAL A 56 -0.36 11.03 -5.41
C VAL A 56 -1.01 10.04 -6.37
N ILE A 57 -0.92 10.32 -7.68
CA ILE A 57 -1.47 9.45 -8.72
C ILE A 57 -0.70 8.13 -8.74
N GLY A 58 -1.43 7.01 -8.71
CA GLY A 58 -0.84 5.66 -8.72
C GLY A 58 -0.49 5.11 -7.34
N LEU A 59 -0.69 5.88 -6.27
CA LEU A 59 -0.62 5.40 -4.89
C LEU A 59 -1.96 4.73 -4.51
N GLY A 60 -1.88 3.56 -3.92
CA GLY A 60 -3.04 2.76 -3.55
C GLY A 60 -2.86 2.00 -2.23
N LEU A 61 -3.98 1.47 -1.75
CA LEU A 61 -4.08 0.59 -0.60
C LEU A 61 -4.78 -0.71 -1.01
N SER A 62 -4.26 -1.86 -0.58
CA SER A 62 -4.87 -3.17 -0.82
C SER A 62 -4.78 -4.04 0.41
N TRP A 63 -5.83 -4.82 0.69
CA TRP A 63 -5.92 -5.69 1.87
C TRP A 63 -6.45 -7.09 1.55
N ASP A 64 -6.77 -7.36 0.28
CA ASP A 64 -7.28 -8.64 -0.21
C ASP A 64 -6.98 -8.77 -1.72
N GLY A 65 -7.22 -9.95 -2.32
CA GLY A 65 -7.02 -10.24 -3.74
C GLY A 65 -5.59 -10.62 -4.10
N PHE A 66 -4.76 -10.97 -3.12
CA PHE A 66 -3.39 -11.44 -3.28
C PHE A 66 -3.03 -12.47 -2.19
N ASP A 67 -1.95 -13.23 -2.40
CA ASP A 67 -1.42 -14.14 -1.38
C ASP A 67 -0.79 -13.36 -0.21
N PRO A 68 -1.32 -13.46 1.02
CA PRO A 68 -0.82 -12.70 2.17
C PRO A 68 0.44 -13.31 2.81
N SER A 69 0.75 -14.58 2.52
CA SER A 69 1.85 -15.33 3.17
C SER A 69 3.25 -14.72 3.01
N PRO A 70 3.59 -13.97 1.94
CA PRO A 70 4.89 -13.29 1.84
C PRO A 70 5.02 -12.05 2.75
N TYR A 71 3.94 -11.59 3.38
CA TYR A 71 3.90 -10.34 4.14
C TYR A 71 3.69 -10.59 5.64
N CYS A 72 2.73 -11.46 6.00
CA CYS A 72 2.37 -11.72 7.39
C CYS A 72 2.42 -13.23 7.67
N ASP A 73 3.09 -13.62 8.75
CA ASP A 73 3.10 -15.02 9.22
C ASP A 73 1.70 -15.48 9.69
N ALA A 74 0.89 -14.53 10.18
CA ALA A 74 -0.51 -14.72 10.55
C ALA A 74 -1.30 -13.43 10.31
N GLY A 75 -2.61 -13.56 10.09
CA GLY A 75 -3.51 -12.42 9.87
C GLY A 75 -3.56 -11.96 8.40
N ALA A 76 -3.72 -10.66 8.17
CA ALA A 76 -3.81 -10.07 6.83
C ALA A 76 -3.05 -8.73 6.74
N PRO A 77 -2.30 -8.49 5.65
CA PRO A 77 -1.61 -7.23 5.43
C PRO A 77 -2.53 -6.15 4.84
N LEU A 78 -2.34 -4.91 5.27
CA LEU A 78 -2.67 -3.70 4.50
C LEU A 78 -1.43 -3.26 3.73
N LEU A 79 -1.44 -3.44 2.41
CA LEU A 79 -0.38 -3.04 1.50
C LEU A 79 -0.55 -1.61 1.03
N ILE A 80 0.53 -0.83 1.09
CA ILE A 80 0.74 0.35 0.26
C ILE A 80 1.32 -0.12 -1.06
N THR A 81 0.66 0.25 -2.16
CA THR A 81 1.14 -0.01 -3.51
C THR A 81 1.40 1.31 -4.20
N TYR A 82 2.50 1.39 -4.94
CA TYR A 82 2.77 2.52 -5.82
C TYR A 82 3.10 2.03 -7.22
N GLN A 83 2.29 2.46 -8.20
CA GLN A 83 2.53 2.24 -9.60
C GLN A 83 2.69 3.59 -10.30
N PRO A 84 3.93 4.03 -10.61
CA PRO A 84 4.17 5.28 -11.31
C PRO A 84 3.40 5.29 -12.63
N LYS A 85 2.57 6.32 -12.83
CA LYS A 85 1.87 6.56 -14.11
C LYS A 85 2.59 7.57 -14.98
N THR A 86 3.44 8.40 -14.40
CA THR A 86 4.31 9.40 -15.04
C THR A 86 5.65 9.45 -14.31
N GLU A 87 6.68 10.06 -14.91
CA GLU A 87 8.00 10.27 -14.28
C GLU A 87 7.99 11.37 -13.19
N ASN A 88 6.82 11.88 -12.79
CA ASN A 88 6.72 13.08 -11.96
C ASN A 88 7.09 12.86 -10.49
N TYR A 89 7.23 11.62 -10.03
CA TYR A 89 7.51 11.32 -8.63
C TYR A 89 8.62 10.28 -8.52
N ASP A 90 9.61 10.58 -7.67
CA ASP A 90 10.60 9.60 -7.23
C ASP A 90 9.88 8.51 -6.41
N PRO A 91 9.83 7.25 -6.90
CA PRO A 91 9.11 6.19 -6.22
C PRO A 91 9.61 5.91 -4.80
N GLU A 92 10.90 6.13 -4.54
CA GLU A 92 11.47 5.94 -3.20
C GLU A 92 10.92 6.98 -2.22
N GLN A 93 10.82 8.24 -2.65
CA GLN A 93 10.23 9.31 -1.85
C GLN A 93 8.73 9.10 -1.61
N VAL A 94 7.99 8.67 -2.63
CA VAL A 94 6.56 8.33 -2.47
C VAL A 94 6.42 7.29 -1.38
N MET A 95 7.16 6.19 -1.48
CA MET A 95 7.04 5.07 -0.54
C MET A 95 7.54 5.40 0.86
N PHE A 96 8.60 6.20 0.97
CA PHE A 96 9.08 6.71 2.26
C PHE A 96 7.98 7.50 2.97
N TRP A 97 7.39 8.49 2.30
CA TRP A 97 6.34 9.31 2.89
C TRP A 97 5.05 8.54 3.11
N SER A 98 4.66 7.64 2.21
CA SER A 98 3.51 6.75 2.39
C SER A 98 3.64 5.92 3.67
N LYS A 99 4.82 5.36 3.94
CA LYS A 99 5.09 4.63 5.18
C LYS A 99 4.95 5.51 6.41
N VAL A 100 5.55 6.71 6.40
CA VAL A 100 5.50 7.65 7.52
C VAL A 100 4.06 8.06 7.82
N ILE A 101 3.32 8.48 6.80
CA ILE A 101 1.93 8.94 6.93
C ILE A 101 1.02 7.79 7.38
N LEU A 102 1.16 6.59 6.82
CA LEU A 102 0.35 5.45 7.24
C LEU A 102 0.55 5.17 8.73
N ARG A 103 1.81 5.14 9.19
CA ARG A 103 2.13 4.93 10.61
C ARG A 103 1.53 6.02 11.50
N GLU A 104 1.66 7.28 11.11
CA GLU A 104 1.09 8.42 11.83
C GLU A 104 -0.43 8.26 11.96
N MET A 105 -1.12 7.98 10.86
CA MET A 105 -2.57 7.81 10.84
C MET A 105 -3.03 6.62 11.68
N LEU A 106 -2.35 5.47 11.56
CA LEU A 106 -2.66 4.29 12.36
C LEU A 106 -2.44 4.54 13.87
N SER A 107 -1.40 5.29 14.24
CA SER A 107 -1.14 5.61 15.66
C SER A 107 -2.28 6.43 16.29
N ASN A 108 -2.97 7.26 15.50
CA ASN A 108 -4.11 8.05 15.95
C ASN A 108 -5.38 7.21 16.17
N TYR A 109 -5.41 5.97 15.69
CA TYR A 109 -6.57 5.08 15.86
C TYR A 109 -6.42 4.11 17.04
N GLY A 110 -5.32 4.20 17.80
CA GLY A 110 -5.05 3.29 18.92
C GLY A 110 -4.53 1.93 18.46
N LYS A 111 -3.86 1.21 19.38
CA LYS A 111 -3.05 0.00 19.17
C LYS A 111 -3.76 -1.12 18.38
N TYR A 112 -3.67 -1.08 17.06
CA TYR A 112 -3.92 -2.23 16.17
C TYR A 112 -2.62 -2.74 15.50
N ALA A 113 -1.48 -2.15 15.86
CA ALA A 113 -0.17 -2.70 15.59
C ALA A 113 0.23 -3.56 16.80
N GLN A 114 -0.02 -4.86 16.72
CA GLN A 114 0.76 -5.85 17.46
C GLN A 114 2.01 -6.18 16.66
#